data_AF-A0A962RRI6-F1
#
_entry.id   AF-A0A962RRI6-F1
#
_cell.length_a   1.000
_cell.length_b   1.000
_cell.length_c   1.000
_cell.angle_alpha   90.00
_cell.angle_beta   90.00
_cell.angle_gamma   90.00
#
_symmetry.space_group_name_H-M   'P 1'
#
loop_
_entity.id
_entity.type
_entity.pdbx_description
1 polymer ?
#
loop_
_entity_poly.entity_id
_entity_poly.type
_entity_poly.pdbx_seq_one_letter_code
_entity_poly.pdbx_strand_id
1 'polypeptide(L)'
;LGRMLKAGTITHVMVDAGRTFERQFILAQLDPLRAPDIRRVPGNGREPDPDDMTLGARRRVNGALQALGGHDGPLGSVAWHVLGCGCSLREWTLRRAWGGQSLRPEQATGVLIAALDLLAGHYGTKPARRVA
;
A
#
# COMPACT_ATOMS: atom_id res chain seq x y z
N LEU A 1 5.21 -1.73 11.30
CA LEU A 1 5.76 -3.01 10.79
C LEU A 1 6.96 -3.53 11.59
N GLY A 2 8.10 -2.83 11.64
CA GLY A 2 9.31 -3.35 12.33
C GLY A 2 9.11 -3.76 13.79
N ARG A 3 8.32 -3.00 14.57
CA ARG A 3 7.94 -3.38 15.95
C ARG A 3 7.08 -4.65 16.01
N MET A 4 6.13 -4.81 15.09
CA MET A 4 5.25 -5.97 15.00
C MET A 4 6.02 -7.24 14.60
N LEU A 5 6.98 -7.10 13.68
CA LEU A 5 7.88 -8.20 13.30
C LEU A 5 8.71 -8.67 14.50
N LYS A 6 9.30 -7.74 15.27
CA LYS A 6 10.05 -8.09 16.50
C LYS A 6 9.18 -8.76 17.56
N ALA A 7 7.90 -8.38 17.63
CA ALA A 7 6.92 -8.98 18.53
C ALA A 7 6.35 -10.33 18.01
N GLY A 8 6.73 -10.76 16.80
CA GLY A 8 6.23 -12.00 16.20
C GLY A 8 4.79 -11.96 15.71
N THR A 9 4.15 -10.79 15.64
CA THR A 9 2.74 -10.67 15.22
C THR A 9 2.54 -10.64 13.71
N ILE A 10 3.61 -10.44 12.94
CA ILE A 10 3.63 -10.50 11.47
C ILE A 10 4.90 -11.20 10.98
N THR A 11 4.86 -11.77 9.78
CA THR A 11 6.00 -12.47 9.17
C THR A 11 6.87 -11.53 8.33
N HIS A 12 8.07 -11.98 7.94
CA HIS A 12 8.91 -11.24 7.00
C HIS A 12 8.24 -11.03 5.64
N VAL A 13 7.47 -12.01 5.16
CA VAL A 13 6.74 -11.93 3.89
C VAL A 13 5.67 -10.83 3.94
N MET A 14 4.94 -10.72 5.05
CA MET A 14 3.99 -9.63 5.28
C MET A 14 4.67 -8.26 5.27
N VAL A 15 5.85 -8.13 5.88
CA VAL A 15 6.62 -6.89 5.86
C VAL A 15 7.04 -6.52 4.45
N ASP A 16 7.57 -7.47 3.69
CA ASP A 16 7.99 -7.25 2.29
C ASP A 16 6.80 -6.87 1.39
N ALA A 17 5.66 -7.54 1.56
CA ALA A 17 4.42 -7.21 0.87
C ALA A 17 3.95 -5.78 1.16
N GLY A 18 3.97 -5.37 2.44
CA GLY A 18 3.66 -4.00 2.84
C GLY A 18 4.60 -2.96 2.22
N ARG A 19 5.91 -3.24 2.19
CA ARG A 19 6.91 -2.37 1.55
C ARG A 19 6.78 -2.31 0.02
N THR A 20 6.39 -3.42 -0.59
CA THR A 20 6.10 -3.48 -2.03
C THR A 20 4.89 -2.62 -2.38
N PHE A 21 3.82 -2.69 -1.57
CA PHE A 21 2.66 -1.82 -1.72
C PHE A 21 3.05 -0.34 -1.57
N GLU A 22 3.75 0.02 -0.50
CA GLU A 22 4.25 1.38 -0.26
C GLU A 22 5.04 1.93 -1.45
N ARG A 23 5.97 1.12 -2.00
CA ARG A 23 6.77 1.50 -3.18
C ARG A 23 5.88 1.74 -4.41
N GLN A 24 4.91 0.88 -4.67
CA GLN A 24 3.97 1.06 -5.78
C GLN A 24 3.09 2.29 -5.59
N PHE A 25 2.67 2.57 -4.35
CA PHE A 25 1.87 3.74 -3.98
C PHE A 25 2.63 5.04 -4.23
N ILE A 26 3.90 5.09 -3.84
CA ILE A 26 4.80 6.22 -4.09
C ILE A 26 4.99 6.44 -5.61
N LEU A 27 5.29 5.38 -6.36
CA LEU A 27 5.45 5.46 -7.82
C LEU A 27 4.17 5.90 -8.54
N ALA A 28 3.01 5.56 -7.98
CA ALA A 28 1.70 5.95 -8.50
C ALA A 28 1.34 7.42 -8.19
N GLN A 29 2.14 8.11 -7.37
CA GLN A 29 1.93 9.49 -6.91
C GLN A 29 0.54 9.69 -6.30
N LEU A 30 0.12 8.73 -5.46
CA LEU A 30 -1.23 8.70 -4.85
C LEU A 30 -1.29 9.29 -3.44
N ASP A 31 -0.14 9.72 -2.90
CA ASP A 31 -0.08 10.34 -1.59
C ASP A 31 -0.50 11.83 -1.71
N PRO A 32 -1.66 12.23 -1.16
CA PRO A 32 -2.12 13.62 -1.25
C PRO A 32 -1.29 14.59 -0.41
N LEU A 33 -0.43 14.11 0.50
CA LEU A 33 0.47 14.94 1.31
C LEU A 33 1.89 15.04 0.72
N ARG A 34 2.25 14.18 -0.24
CA ARG A 34 3.44 14.36 -1.06
C ARG A 34 3.06 15.18 -2.28
N ALA A 35 3.49 16.44 -2.29
CA ALA A 35 3.37 17.28 -3.49
C ALA A 35 3.97 16.53 -4.70
N PRO A 36 3.23 16.40 -5.81
CA PRO A 36 3.81 15.88 -7.04
C PRO A 36 4.95 16.83 -7.46
N ASP A 37 6.10 16.26 -7.79
CA ASP A 37 7.27 17.04 -8.20
C ASP A 37 6.99 17.71 -9.55
N ILE A 38 6.59 18.99 -9.52
CA ILE A 38 6.13 19.77 -10.70
C ILE A 38 7.27 20.07 -11.69
N ARG A 39 8.51 19.63 -11.45
CA ARG A 39 9.64 19.86 -12.36
C ARG A 39 10.54 18.64 -12.54
N ARG A 40 10.15 17.75 -13.46
CA ARG A 40 11.13 17.04 -14.28
C ARG A 40 10.87 17.32 -15.76
N VAL A 41 11.71 18.17 -16.32
CA VAL A 41 11.80 18.38 -17.78
C VAL A 41 12.36 17.08 -18.37
N PRO A 42 11.67 16.42 -19.32
CA PRO A 42 12.18 15.20 -19.94
C PRO A 42 13.47 15.50 -20.70
N GLY A 43 14.56 14.85 -20.29
CA GLY A 43 15.80 14.78 -21.06
C GLY A 43 15.64 13.72 -22.14
N ASN A 44 15.71 14.15 -23.38
CA ASN A 44 16.07 13.41 -24.60
C ASN A 44 16.85 12.09 -24.38
N GLY A 45 16.10 11.02 -24.12
CA GLY A 45 16.54 9.62 -24.14
C GLY A 45 15.29 8.77 -24.23
N ARG A 46 15.36 7.61 -24.91
CA ARG A 46 14.23 6.68 -25.09
C ARG A 46 13.94 5.95 -23.77
N GLU A 47 13.50 6.69 -22.78
CA GLU A 47 12.92 6.21 -21.53
C GLU A 47 11.41 6.03 -21.73
N PRO A 48 10.78 5.00 -21.14
CA PRO A 48 9.32 4.88 -21.17
C PRO A 48 8.71 6.17 -20.61
N ASP A 49 7.66 6.66 -21.27
CA ASP A 49 7.04 7.93 -20.92
C ASP A 49 6.69 7.93 -19.42
N PRO A 50 7.02 8.99 -18.66
CA PRO A 50 6.70 9.08 -17.24
C PRO A 50 5.20 8.86 -16.96
N ASP A 51 4.32 9.13 -17.94
CA ASP A 51 2.88 8.84 -17.87
C ASP A 51 2.60 7.32 -17.88
N ASP A 52 3.27 6.55 -18.74
CA ASP A 52 3.13 5.09 -18.83
C ASP A 52 3.56 4.38 -17.55
N MET A 53 4.67 4.83 -16.95
CA MET A 53 5.18 4.27 -15.69
C MET A 53 4.25 4.57 -14.50
N THR A 54 3.72 5.79 -14.44
CA THR A 54 2.76 6.21 -13.41
C THR A 54 1.44 5.46 -13.57
N LEU A 55 0.93 5.32 -14.79
CA LEU A 55 -0.28 4.56 -15.09
C LEU A 55 -0.12 3.08 -14.72
N GLY A 56 1.02 2.48 -15.04
CA GLY A 56 1.36 1.11 -14.63
C GLY A 56 1.46 0.94 -13.10
N ALA A 57 1.97 1.93 -12.38
CA ALA A 57 1.98 1.93 -10.92
C ALA A 57 0.56 2.06 -10.35
N ARG A 58 -0.27 2.97 -10.86
CA ARG A 58 -1.69 3.14 -10.47
C ARG A 58 -2.50 1.85 -10.68
N ARG A 59 -2.31 1.17 -11.81
CA ARG A 59 -2.95 -0.15 -12.07
C ARG A 59 -2.52 -1.20 -11.06
N ARG A 60 -1.23 -1.24 -10.67
CA ARG A 60 -0.73 -2.19 -9.66
C ARG A 60 -1.31 -1.91 -8.27
N VAL A 61 -1.38 -0.65 -7.86
CA VAL A 61 -2.02 -0.26 -6.59
C VAL A 61 -3.50 -0.61 -6.61
N ASN A 62 -4.21 -0.32 -7.70
CA ASN A 62 -5.62 -0.68 -7.84
C ASN A 62 -5.81 -2.21 -7.74
N GLY A 63 -4.99 -3.00 -8.44
CA GLY A 63 -5.05 -4.47 -8.33
C GLY A 63 -4.79 -4.99 -6.90
N ALA A 64 -3.88 -4.36 -6.16
CA ALA A 64 -3.65 -4.69 -4.76
C ALA A 64 -4.85 -4.32 -3.87
N LEU A 65 -5.46 -3.14 -4.08
CA LEU A 65 -6.67 -2.72 -3.34
C LEU A 65 -7.88 -3.60 -3.67
N GLN A 66 -8.03 -4.04 -4.93
CA GLN A 66 -9.09 -4.98 -5.31
C GLN A 66 -8.94 -6.33 -4.62
N ALA A 67 -7.70 -6.84 -4.46
CA ALA A 67 -7.45 -8.06 -3.69
C ALA A 67 -7.82 -7.92 -2.20
N LEU A 68 -7.92 -6.68 -1.70
CA LEU A 68 -8.37 -6.37 -0.34
C LEU A 68 -9.89 -6.12 -0.25
N GLY A 69 -10.63 -6.28 -1.35
CA GLY A 69 -12.07 -6.00 -1.41
C GLY A 69 -12.42 -4.54 -1.72
N GLY A 70 -11.47 -3.76 -2.27
CA GLY A 70 -11.67 -2.36 -2.66
C GLY A 70 -11.25 -1.36 -1.58
N HIS A 71 -11.14 -0.07 -1.96
CA HIS A 71 -10.63 0.98 -1.06
C HIS A 71 -11.57 1.35 0.09
N ASP A 72 -12.90 1.20 -0.12
CA ASP A 72 -13.92 1.58 0.86
C ASP A 72 -14.03 0.59 2.03
N GLY A 73 -13.47 -0.59 1.87
CA GLY A 73 -13.46 -1.63 2.90
C GLY A 73 -12.39 -1.39 3.98
N PRO A 74 -12.48 -2.13 5.10
CA PRO A 74 -11.50 -2.13 6.18
C PRO A 74 -10.04 -2.26 5.71
N LEU A 75 -9.84 -3.26 4.86
CA LEU A 75 -8.53 -3.76 4.47
C LEU A 75 -7.90 -2.81 3.45
N GLY A 76 -8.69 -2.34 2.49
CA GLY A 76 -8.26 -1.31 1.54
C GLY A 76 -7.98 0.03 2.20
N SER A 77 -8.84 0.49 3.11
CA SER A 77 -8.65 1.75 3.83
C SER A 77 -7.40 1.73 4.71
N VAL A 78 -7.18 0.66 5.50
CA VAL A 78 -5.97 0.56 6.32
C VAL A 78 -4.71 0.49 5.45
N ALA A 79 -4.74 -0.24 4.33
CA ALA A 79 -3.62 -0.31 3.41
C ALA A 79 -3.32 1.06 2.80
N TRP A 80 -4.33 1.78 2.32
CA TRP A 80 -4.19 3.12 1.76
C TRP A 80 -3.54 4.09 2.75
N HIS A 81 -4.10 4.22 3.94
CA HIS A 81 -3.65 5.25 4.89
C HIS A 81 -2.38 4.85 5.65
N VAL A 82 -2.28 3.61 6.12
CA VAL A 82 -1.17 3.19 6.99
C VAL A 82 0.03 2.73 6.16
N LEU A 83 -0.19 1.95 5.10
CA LEU A 83 0.90 1.42 4.26
C LEU A 83 1.25 2.38 3.12
N GLY A 84 0.28 3.08 2.54
CA GLY A 84 0.47 4.03 1.44
C GLY A 84 0.89 5.43 1.92
N CYS A 85 0.02 6.12 2.66
CA CYS A 85 0.26 7.48 3.16
C CYS A 85 1.17 7.55 4.40
N GLY A 86 1.56 6.41 4.98
CA GLY A 86 2.42 6.38 6.17
C GLY A 86 1.78 6.90 7.46
N CYS A 87 0.45 7.02 7.52
CA CYS A 87 -0.27 7.38 8.74
C CYS A 87 -0.06 6.31 9.82
N SER A 88 -0.05 6.72 11.09
CA SER A 88 -0.04 5.74 12.19
C SER A 88 -1.39 5.00 12.26
N LEU A 89 -1.36 3.76 12.76
CA LEU A 89 -2.58 2.98 12.99
C LEU A 89 -3.55 3.70 13.93
N ARG A 90 -3.02 4.43 14.92
CA ARG A 90 -3.80 5.28 15.83
C ARG A 90 -4.48 6.44 15.11
N GLU A 91 -3.78 7.14 14.21
CA GLU A 91 -4.40 8.19 13.40
C GLU A 91 -5.49 7.63 12.49
N TRP A 92 -5.27 6.46 11.90
CA TRP A 92 -6.29 5.80 11.08
C TRP A 92 -7.56 5.47 11.88
N THR A 93 -7.44 4.94 13.11
CA THR A 93 -8.63 4.69 13.96
C THR A 93 -9.36 5.97 14.37
N LEU A 94 -8.61 7.07 14.59
CA LEU A 94 -9.17 8.35 15.02
C LEU A 94 -9.88 9.12 13.91
N ARG A 95 -9.50 8.92 12.64
CA ARG A 95 -10.10 9.59 11.47
C ARG A 95 -11.53 9.14 11.15
N ARG A 96 -12.13 8.33 12.04
CA ARG A 96 -13.26 7.42 11.77
C ARG A 96 -12.79 6.35 10.80
N ALA A 97 -12.65 5.11 11.29
CA ALA A 97 -12.41 3.98 10.42
C ALA A 97 -13.57 3.86 9.41
N TRP A 98 -13.44 2.92 8.46
CA TRP A 98 -14.44 2.67 7.41
C TRP A 98 -15.88 2.90 7.95
N GLY A 99 -16.69 3.68 7.24
CA GLY A 99 -18.09 3.87 7.62
C GLY A 99 -18.38 4.66 8.90
N GLY A 100 -17.43 5.45 9.43
CA GLY A 100 -17.74 6.42 10.48
C GLY A 100 -17.58 5.91 11.92
N GLN A 101 -17.17 4.66 12.13
CA GLN A 101 -17.04 4.05 13.45
C GLN A 101 -15.60 4.12 13.99
N SER A 102 -15.47 4.28 15.31
CA SER A 102 -14.17 4.16 16.00
C SER A 102 -13.87 2.68 16.25
N LEU A 103 -12.74 2.18 15.76
CA LEU A 103 -12.28 0.81 16.02
C LEU A 103 -11.45 0.76 17.30
N ARG A 104 -11.59 -0.33 18.07
CA ARG A 104 -10.68 -0.60 19.20
C ARG A 104 -9.26 -0.86 18.66
N PRO A 105 -8.20 -0.48 19.39
CA PRO A 105 -6.81 -0.68 18.95
C PRO A 105 -6.48 -2.13 18.57
N GLU A 106 -7.06 -3.09 19.27
CA GLU A 106 -6.88 -4.52 19.02
C GLU A 106 -7.49 -4.94 17.68
N GLN A 107 -8.71 -4.45 17.40
CA GLN A 107 -9.39 -4.69 16.12
C GLN A 107 -8.63 -4.05 14.96
N ALA A 108 -8.12 -2.84 15.14
CA ALA A 108 -7.32 -2.15 14.13
C ALA A 108 -6.03 -2.91 13.80
N THR A 109 -5.40 -3.49 14.82
CA THR A 109 -4.20 -4.35 14.64
C THR A 109 -4.55 -5.59 13.84
N GLY A 110 -5.67 -6.26 14.16
CA GLY A 110 -6.17 -7.41 13.40
C GLY A 110 -6.46 -7.09 11.93
N VAL A 111 -7.10 -5.95 11.66
CA VAL A 111 -7.39 -5.47 10.29
C VAL A 111 -6.09 -5.23 9.50
N LEU A 112 -5.07 -4.62 10.14
CA LEU A 112 -3.76 -4.44 9.50
C LEU A 112 -3.08 -5.78 9.20
N ILE A 113 -3.11 -6.73 10.12
CA ILE A 113 -2.52 -8.07 9.90
C ILE A 113 -3.23 -8.78 8.74
N ALA A 114 -4.56 -8.77 8.71
CA ALA A 114 -5.35 -9.36 7.64
C ALA A 114 -5.04 -8.71 6.27
N ALA A 115 -4.90 -7.39 6.22
CA ALA A 115 -4.52 -6.70 5.00
C ALA A 115 -3.11 -7.10 4.51
N LEU A 116 -2.14 -7.24 5.42
CA LEU A 116 -0.79 -7.68 5.09
C LEU A 116 -0.75 -9.13 4.59
N ASP A 117 -1.58 -10.01 5.17
CA ASP A 117 -1.70 -11.41 4.74
C ASP A 117 -2.23 -11.52 3.30
N LEU A 118 -3.31 -10.79 3.00
CA LEU A 118 -3.86 -10.74 1.64
C LEU A 118 -2.90 -10.10 0.63
N LEU A 119 -2.16 -9.05 1.03
CA LEU A 119 -1.12 -8.47 0.18
C LEU A 119 0.03 -9.47 -0.06
N ALA A 120 0.42 -10.24 0.95
CA ALA A 120 1.42 -11.30 0.80
C ALA A 120 0.94 -12.36 -0.21
N GLY A 121 -0.33 -12.77 -0.12
CA GLY A 121 -0.97 -13.62 -1.14
C GLY A 121 -0.97 -12.99 -2.54
N HIS A 122 -1.38 -11.73 -2.66
CA HIS A 122 -1.44 -11.01 -3.94
C HIS A 122 -0.06 -10.84 -4.61
N TYR A 123 0.98 -10.56 -3.85
CA TYR A 123 2.34 -10.40 -4.39
C TYR A 123 3.07 -11.73 -4.56
N GLY A 124 2.78 -12.72 -3.73
CA GLY A 124 3.34 -14.08 -3.87
C GLY A 124 2.72 -14.89 -5.01
N THR A 125 1.47 -14.60 -5.39
CA THR A 125 0.79 -15.23 -6.54
C THR A 125 1.17 -14.62 -7.89
N LYS A 126 1.79 -13.43 -7.91
CA LYS A 126 2.40 -12.92 -9.15
C LYS A 126 3.67 -13.73 -9.41
N PRO A 127 3.75 -14.53 -10.49
CA PRO A 127 5.00 -15.20 -10.81
C PRO A 127 6.07 -14.12 -10.93
N ALA A 128 7.15 -14.27 -10.16
CA ALA A 128 8.36 -13.50 -10.36
C ALA A 128 8.66 -13.59 -11.87
N ARG A 129 8.53 -12.47 -12.57
CA ARG A 129 8.93 -12.36 -13.97
C ARG A 129 10.42 -12.62 -14.00
N ARG A 130 10.80 -13.89 -14.18
CA ARG A 130 12.15 -14.31 -14.53
C ARG A 130 12.41 -13.66 -15.88
N VAL A 131 13.21 -12.60 -15.86
CA VAL A 131 13.90 -12.12 -17.05
C VAL A 131 14.89 -13.23 -17.42
N ALA A 132 14.64 -13.84 -18.57
CA ALA A 132 15.57 -14.72 -19.27
C ALA A 132 16.60 -13.88 -20.03
#